data_AF-A0A252DF06-F1
#
_entry.id   AF-A0A252DF06-F1
#
_cell.length_a   1.000
_cell.length_b   1.000
_cell.length_c   1.000
_cell.angle_alpha   90.00
_cell.angle_beta   90.00
_cell.angle_gamma   90.00
#
_symmetry.space_group_name_H-M   'P 1'
#
loop_
_entity.id
_entity.type
_entity.pdbx_description
1 polymer ?
#
loop_
_entity_poly.entity_id
_entity_poly.type
_entity_poly.pdbx_seq_one_letter_code
_entity_poly.pdbx_strand_id
1 'polypeptide(L)'
;MSEPSSAKDCRIDLRVTQEQKEILERAASLKGISLSAYTLIHVLPAAKQDIDANERLVLSNRDRDLFMSVMENPPQLKGKLKSAIHKYKDKYGK
;
A
#
# COMPACT_ATOMS: atom_id res chain seq x y z
N MET A 1 -1.58 -28.82 2.39
CA MET A 1 -2.89 -28.18 2.30
C MET A 1 -2.79 -27.12 1.21
N SER A 2 -3.19 -27.46 -0.01
CA SER A 2 -3.17 -26.51 -1.13
C SER A 2 -4.39 -25.61 -1.00
N GLU A 3 -4.20 -24.29 -0.85
CA GLU A 3 -5.31 -23.34 -0.88
C GLU A 3 -6.06 -23.47 -2.22
N PRO A 4 -7.40 -23.46 -2.22
CA PRO A 4 -8.16 -23.47 -3.47
C PRO A 4 -7.79 -22.20 -4.25
N SER A 5 -7.26 -22.38 -5.45
CA SER A 5 -7.06 -21.31 -6.43
C SER A 5 -8.37 -20.55 -6.59
N SER A 6 -8.48 -19.36 -5.99
CA SER A 6 -9.62 -18.48 -6.17
C SER A 6 -9.88 -18.30 -7.67
N ALA A 7 -11.14 -18.50 -8.09
CA ALA A 7 -11.51 -18.33 -9.49
C ALA A 7 -11.23 -16.88 -9.92
N LYS A 8 -10.68 -16.69 -11.12
CA LYS A 8 -10.46 -15.35 -11.70
C LYS A 8 -11.78 -14.76 -12.22
N ASP A 9 -12.70 -14.42 -11.31
CA ASP A 9 -14.04 -13.91 -11.62
C ASP A 9 -14.12 -12.37 -11.72
N CYS A 10 -13.17 -11.67 -11.11
CA CYS A 10 -13.08 -10.21 -11.14
C CYS A 10 -12.55 -9.67 -12.49
N ARG A 11 -13.07 -8.52 -12.93
CA ARG A 11 -12.71 -7.87 -14.20
C ARG A 11 -12.15 -6.47 -13.98
N ILE A 12 -11.28 -6.06 -14.90
CA ILE A 12 -10.74 -4.70 -15.01
C ILE A 12 -11.09 -4.20 -16.42
N ASP A 13 -11.86 -3.13 -16.50
CA ASP A 13 -12.22 -2.48 -17.76
C ASP A 13 -11.33 -1.25 -18.00
N LEU A 14 -10.67 -1.20 -19.16
CA LEU A 14 -9.78 -0.10 -19.54
C LEU A 14 -10.17 0.43 -20.92
N ARG A 15 -10.36 1.75 -21.02
CA ARG A 15 -10.49 2.44 -22.31
C ARG A 15 -9.16 3.07 -22.66
N VAL A 16 -8.69 2.78 -23.88
CA VAL A 16 -7.40 3.27 -24.41
C VAL A 16 -7.61 3.83 -25.80
N THR A 17 -6.69 4.68 -26.24
CA THR A 17 -6.63 5.09 -27.65
C THR A 17 -6.12 3.93 -28.52
N GLN A 18 -6.31 4.04 -29.83
CA GLN A 18 -5.81 3.05 -30.79
C GLN A 18 -4.27 2.92 -30.71
N GLU A 19 -3.56 4.04 -30.66
CA GLU A 19 -2.10 4.07 -30.53
C GLU A 19 -1.61 3.36 -29.26
N GLN A 20 -2.25 3.64 -28.12
CA GLN A 20 -1.91 2.97 -26.85
C GLN A 20 -2.12 1.46 -26.94
N LYS A 21 -3.22 1.03 -27.55
CA LYS A 21 -3.51 -0.39 -27.77
C LYS A 21 -2.44 -1.07 -28.62
N GLU A 22 -2.05 -0.46 -29.75
CA GLU A 22 -1.03 -1.00 -30.66
C GLU A 22 0.33 -1.16 -29.98
N ILE A 23 0.74 -0.18 -29.17
CA ILE A 23 1.99 -0.23 -28.40
C ILE A 23 1.94 -1.42 -27.42
N LEU A 24 0.86 -1.57 -26.66
CA LEU A 24 0.71 -2.63 -25.69
C LEU A 24 0.63 -4.02 -26.35
N GLU A 25 -0.09 -4.15 -27.46
CA GLU A 25 -0.20 -5.40 -28.22
C GLU A 25 1.14 -5.82 -28.82
N ARG A 26 1.90 -4.87 -29.37
CA ARG A 26 3.24 -5.13 -29.88
C ARG A 26 4.17 -5.60 -28.76
N ALA A 27 4.13 -4.94 -27.60
CA ALA A 27 4.96 -5.33 -26.46
C ALA A 27 4.59 -6.72 -25.90
N ALA A 28 3.29 -7.00 -25.79
CA ALA A 28 2.78 -8.32 -25.41
C ALA A 28 3.23 -9.41 -26.40
N SER A 29 3.15 -9.12 -27.70
CA SER A 29 3.58 -10.03 -28.77
C SER A 29 5.07 -10.34 -28.69
N LEU A 30 5.92 -9.33 -28.48
CA LEU A 30 7.36 -9.51 -28.29
C LEU A 30 7.71 -10.35 -27.06
N LYS A 31 6.85 -10.35 -26.04
CA LYS A 31 6.99 -11.17 -24.83
C LYS A 31 6.35 -12.55 -24.96
N GLY A 32 5.62 -12.82 -26.04
CA GLY A 32 4.91 -14.08 -26.26
C GLY A 32 3.75 -14.32 -25.29
N ILE A 33 3.11 -13.26 -24.80
CA ILE A 33 2.00 -13.33 -23.84
C ILE A 33 0.79 -12.53 -24.34
N SER A 34 -0.39 -12.79 -23.78
CA SER A 34 -1.60 -12.02 -24.12
C SER A 34 -1.48 -10.56 -23.67
N LEU A 35 -2.23 -9.67 -24.33
CA LEU A 35 -2.36 -8.27 -23.91
C LEU A 35 -2.80 -8.15 -22.44
N SER A 36 -3.78 -8.96 -22.01
CA SER A 36 -4.25 -8.99 -20.63
C SER A 36 -3.17 -9.41 -19.63
N ALA A 37 -2.38 -10.44 -19.97
CA ALA A 37 -1.27 -10.87 -19.14
C ALA A 37 -0.19 -9.80 -19.08
N TYR A 38 0.19 -9.23 -20.22
CA TYR A 38 1.16 -8.13 -20.30
C TYR A 38 0.74 -6.94 -19.42
N THR A 39 -0.50 -6.48 -19.55
CA THR A 39 -1.02 -5.39 -18.72
C THR A 39 -0.97 -5.74 -17.24
N LEU A 40 -1.41 -6.95 -16.85
CA LEU A 40 -1.44 -7.35 -15.45
C LEU A 40 -0.04 -7.43 -14.82
N ILE A 41 0.95 -8.01 -15.51
CA ILE A 41 2.31 -8.14 -14.97
C ILE A 41 3.01 -6.79 -14.79
N HIS A 42 2.59 -5.76 -15.53
CA HIS A 42 3.18 -4.43 -15.42
C HIS A 42 2.43 -3.53 -14.43
N VAL A 43 1.09 -3.59 -14.40
CA VAL A 43 0.27 -2.75 -13.52
C VAL A 43 0.31 -3.25 -12.08
N LEU A 44 0.27 -4.57 -11.83
CA LEU A 44 0.20 -5.10 -10.46
C LEU A 44 1.43 -4.75 -9.60
N PRO A 45 2.68 -4.84 -10.08
CA PRO A 45 3.85 -4.41 -9.30
C PRO A 45 3.84 -2.91 -9.00
N ALA A 46 3.44 -2.07 -9.96
CA ALA A 46 3.34 -0.64 -9.77
C ALA A 46 2.31 -0.31 -8.66
N ALA A 47 1.12 -0.91 -8.73
CA ALA A 47 0.10 -0.73 -7.71
C ALA A 47 0.58 -1.18 -6.32
N LYS A 48 1.31 -2.30 -6.22
CA LYS A 48 1.90 -2.75 -4.94
C LYS A 48 2.93 -1.76 -4.41
N GLN A 49 3.78 -1.21 -5.28
CA GLN A 49 4.77 -0.21 -4.89
C GLN A 49 4.10 1.06 -4.38
N ASP A 50 3.04 1.52 -5.03
CA ASP A 50 2.29 2.71 -4.62
C ASP A 50 1.64 2.50 -3.24
N ILE A 51 1.07 1.32 -2.99
CA ILE A 51 0.51 0.94 -1.68
C ILE A 51 1.61 0.92 -0.63
N ASP A 52 2.71 0.19 -0.88
CA ASP A 52 3.83 0.10 0.07
C ASP A 52 4.42 1.49 0.37
N ALA A 53 4.54 2.37 -0.62
CA ALA A 53 5.07 3.73 -0.41
C ALA A 53 4.19 4.60 0.49
N ASN A 54 2.88 4.35 0.53
CA ASN A 54 1.94 5.13 1.35
C ASN A 54 1.66 4.48 2.70
N GLU A 55 1.69 3.16 2.79
CA GLU A 55 1.30 2.41 4.00
C GLU A 55 2.49 1.94 4.83
N ARG A 56 3.69 1.85 4.25
CA ARG A 56 4.89 1.38 4.94
C ARG A 56 5.77 2.54 5.37
N LEU A 57 6.01 2.64 6.67
CA LEU A 57 7.00 3.54 7.22
C LEU A 57 8.34 2.81 7.39
N VAL A 58 9.33 3.18 6.59
CA VAL A 58 10.69 2.61 6.67
C VAL A 58 11.55 3.51 7.54
N LEU A 59 11.93 3.00 8.72
CA LEU A 59 12.75 3.72 9.67
C LEU A 59 14.25 3.57 9.36
N SER A 60 15.02 4.64 9.58
CA SER A 60 16.48 4.51 9.70
C SER A 60 16.83 3.65 10.93
N ASN A 61 18.06 3.13 11.01
CA ASN A 61 18.49 2.38 12.21
C ASN A 61 18.33 3.22 13.48
N ARG A 62 18.67 4.52 13.41
CA ARG A 62 18.50 5.45 14.54
C ARG A 62 17.03 5.57 14.97
N ASP A 63 16.12 5.75 14.02
CA ASP A 63 14.70 5.95 14.32
C ASP A 63 14.03 4.64 14.76
N ARG A 64 14.49 3.50 14.23
CA ARG A 64 14.10 2.17 14.69
C ARG A 64 14.48 1.98 16.15
N ASP A 65 15.73 2.25 16.51
CA ASP A 65 16.21 2.06 17.88
C ASP A 65 15.48 3.00 18.85
N LEU A 66 15.20 4.24 18.43
CA LEU A 66 14.34 5.17 19.17
C LEU A 66 12.93 4.61 19.35
N PHE A 67 12.29 4.18 18.26
CA PHE A 67 10.94 3.61 18.30
C PHE A 67 10.86 2.41 19.24
N MET A 68 11.81 1.48 19.15
CA MET A 68 11.89 0.32 20.05
C MET A 68 12.07 0.73 21.51
N SER A 69 12.99 1.67 21.78
CA SER A 69 13.22 2.16 23.15
C SER A 69 11.97 2.79 23.77
N VAL A 70 11.16 3.50 22.97
CA VAL A 70 9.91 4.14 23.40
C VAL A 70 8.81 3.11 23.62
N MET A 71 8.77 2.05 22.81
CA MET A 71 7.82 0.95 22.99
C MET A 71 8.12 0.12 24.25
N GLU A 72 9.40 -0.15 24.53
CA GLU A 72 9.83 -0.87 25.73
C GLU A 72 9.70 -0.01 27.00
N ASN A 73 10.03 1.28 26.89
CA ASN A 73 10.03 2.22 28.01
C ASN A 73 9.13 3.42 27.68
N PRO A 74 7.79 3.24 27.71
CA PRO A 74 6.86 4.30 27.33
C PRO A 74 7.02 5.52 28.23
N PRO A 75 7.25 6.73 27.68
CA PRO A 75 7.43 7.93 28.48
C PRO A 75 6.11 8.31 29.15
N GLN A 76 6.21 8.86 30.36
CA GLN A 76 5.04 9.41 31.05
C GLN A 76 4.45 10.60 30.28
N LEU A 77 3.12 10.59 30.07
CA LEU A 77 2.40 11.71 29.49
C LEU A 77 2.57 12.98 30.34
N LYS A 78 3.14 14.03 29.75
CA LYS A 78 3.41 15.31 30.43
C LYS A 78 2.99 16.50 29.57
N GLY A 79 2.85 17.66 30.22
CA GLY A 79 2.63 18.95 29.55
C GLY A 79 1.32 19.06 28.77
N LYS A 80 1.38 19.79 27.64
CA LYS A 80 0.20 20.17 26.84
C LYS A 80 -0.59 18.98 26.32
N LEU A 81 0.07 17.88 25.97
CA LEU A 81 -0.60 16.66 25.47
C LEU A 81 -1.51 16.04 26.55
N LYS A 82 -1.02 15.95 27.81
CA LYS A 82 -1.84 15.47 28.93
C LYS A 82 -3.08 16.35 29.11
N SER A 83 -2.92 17.68 29.14
CA SER A 83 -4.05 18.60 29.27
C SER A 83 -5.04 18.51 28.11
N ALA A 84 -4.55 18.34 26.87
CA ALA A 84 -5.42 18.20 25.69
C ALA A 84 -6.27 16.92 25.76
N ILE A 85 -5.68 15.79 26.18
CA ILE A 85 -6.40 14.54 26.38
C ILE A 85 -7.49 14.69 27.47
N HIS A 86 -7.18 15.36 28.59
CA HIS A 86 -8.18 15.61 29.64
C HIS A 86 -9.33 16.47 29.11
N LYS A 87 -9.03 17.59 28.44
CA LYS A 87 -10.05 18.46 27.83
C LYS A 87 -10.93 17.71 26.82
N TYR A 88 -10.35 16.81 26.03
CA TYR A 88 -11.11 15.99 25.09
C TYR A 88 -12.05 15.03 25.83
N LYS A 89 -11.56 14.35 26.87
CA LYS A 89 -12.38 13.46 27.72
C LYS A 89 -13.50 14.22 28.44
N ASP A 90 -13.22 15.40 28.99
CA ASP A 90 -14.23 16.21 29.68
C ASP A 90 -15.32 16.73 28.73
N LYS A 91 -14.96 16.98 27.45
CA LYS A 91 -15.87 17.52 26.44
C LYS A 91 -16.67 16.47 25.68
N TYR A 92 -16.12 15.26 25.50
CA TYR A 92 -16.71 14.23 24.63
C TYR A 92 -16.79 12.84 25.27
N GLY A 93 -16.24 12.65 26.47
CA GLY A 93 -16.29 11.39 27.20
C GLY A 93 -17.64 11.20 27.87
N LYS A 94 -18.50 10.38 27.26
CA LYS A 94 -19.37 9.46 28.01
C LYS A 94 -18.59 8.18 28.26
#